data_AF-E6TE09-F1
#
_entry.id   AF-E6TE09-F1
#
_cell.length_a   1.000
_cell.length_b   1.000
_cell.length_c   1.000
_cell.angle_alpha   90.00
_cell.angle_beta   90.00
_cell.angle_gamma   90.00
#
_symmetry.space_group_name_H-M   'P 1'
#
loop_
_entity.id
_entity.type
_entity.pdbx_description
1 polymer ?
#
loop_
_entity_poly.entity_id
_entity_poly.type
_entity_poly.pdbx_seq_one_letter_code
_entity_poly.pdbx_strand_id
1 'polypeptide(L)'
;MANPAELLHQRLTDWQGSRTRVSLNEQRIAIRHLDAIEELLTEMDAAKRPTDLFRMSFDRWATLTIYHPHGWQKQEAQKHIDVTALAHLKHLADTLHGVAPALKPDGLEALRAMAQSAKELVEQDPALDPLLRQHVLQVIAHVNYCIDDYAAVGDFDLREAAERLMSTMMRTAATVKDTEGVSKWRQWMDGFWYPFTVEVTAAIPSAALTQLALGGGL
;
A
#
# COMPACT_ATOMS: atom_id res chain seq x y z
N MET A 1 -0.08 -14.86 1.79
CA MET A 1 -0.35 -13.46 2.17
C MET A 1 0.97 -12.95 2.71
N ALA A 2 1.61 -12.03 2.01
CA ALA A 2 2.97 -11.62 2.33
C ALA A 2 2.95 -10.15 2.76
N ASN A 3 3.32 -9.92 4.02
CA ASN A 3 3.44 -8.57 4.57
C ASN A 3 4.74 -7.90 4.04
N PRO A 4 4.86 -6.56 4.08
CA PRO A 4 6.01 -5.87 3.49
C PRO A 4 7.36 -6.28 4.12
N ALA A 5 7.39 -6.63 5.41
CA ALA A 5 8.60 -7.14 6.07
C ALA A 5 9.01 -8.52 5.57
N GLU A 6 8.06 -9.41 5.31
CA GLU A 6 8.29 -10.73 4.71
C GLU A 6 8.84 -10.61 3.30
N LEU A 7 8.25 -9.74 2.47
CA LEU A 7 8.68 -9.48 1.11
C LEU A 7 10.07 -8.84 1.06
N LEU A 8 10.36 -7.89 1.96
CA LEU A 8 11.69 -7.30 2.06
C LEU A 8 12.73 -8.32 2.55
N HIS A 9 12.38 -9.14 3.54
CA HIS A 9 13.27 -10.19 4.05
C HIS A 9 13.64 -11.19 2.95
N GLN A 10 12.65 -11.66 2.18
CA GLN A 10 12.87 -12.56 1.05
C GLN A 10 13.82 -11.93 0.04
N ARG A 11 13.58 -10.68 -0.37
CA ARG A 11 14.46 -9.97 -1.32
C ARG A 11 15.88 -9.79 -0.82
N LEU A 12 16.06 -9.33 0.42
CA LEU A 12 17.40 -9.15 0.97
C LEU A 12 18.12 -10.49 1.12
N THR A 13 17.39 -11.59 1.41
CA THR A 13 17.96 -12.94 1.43
C THR A 13 18.40 -13.39 0.03
N ASP A 14 17.60 -13.16 -1.00
CA ASP A 14 17.96 -13.47 -2.39
C ASP A 14 19.19 -12.67 -2.85
N TRP A 15 19.25 -11.41 -2.44
CA TRP A 15 20.36 -10.50 -2.71
C TRP A 15 21.65 -10.88 -1.96
N GLN A 16 21.54 -11.63 -0.85
CA GLN A 16 22.69 -12.18 -0.13
C GLN A 16 23.46 -13.21 -0.97
N GLY A 17 22.77 -13.91 -1.86
CA GLY A 17 23.39 -14.88 -2.77
C GLY A 17 24.03 -14.22 -3.99
N SER A 18 23.74 -12.94 -4.26
CA SER A 18 24.07 -12.28 -5.52
C SER A 18 25.02 -11.09 -5.34
N ARG A 19 26.13 -11.12 -6.07
CA ARG A 19 27.12 -10.02 -6.13
C ARG A 19 26.86 -9.06 -7.29
N THR A 20 25.81 -9.27 -8.08
CA THR A 20 25.50 -8.43 -9.23
C THR A 20 24.60 -7.28 -8.81
N ARG A 21 24.63 -6.17 -9.58
CA ARG A 21 23.68 -5.09 -9.40
C ARG A 21 22.27 -5.60 -9.66
N VAL A 22 21.38 -5.34 -8.72
CA VAL A 22 19.93 -5.60 -8.85
C VAL A 22 19.33 -4.65 -9.87
N SER A 23 18.20 -5.04 -10.46
CA SER A 23 17.51 -4.16 -11.39
C SER A 23 16.95 -2.94 -10.64
N LEU A 24 16.86 -1.79 -11.32
CA LEU A 24 16.27 -0.58 -10.75
C LEU A 24 14.82 -0.80 -10.29
N ASN A 25 14.10 -1.72 -10.94
CA ASN A 25 12.73 -2.04 -10.56
C ASN A 25 12.69 -2.79 -9.22
N GLU A 26 13.52 -3.82 -9.04
CA GLU A 26 13.61 -4.55 -7.77
C GLU A 26 14.02 -3.65 -6.62
N GLN A 27 14.97 -2.73 -6.86
CA GLN A 27 15.39 -1.77 -5.85
C GLN A 27 14.25 -0.82 -5.46
N ARG A 28 13.48 -0.33 -6.44
CA ARG A 28 12.31 0.53 -6.18
C ARG A 28 11.24 -0.18 -5.36
N ILE A 29 10.93 -1.44 -5.66
CA ILE A 29 9.92 -2.18 -4.89
C ILE A 29 10.44 -2.49 -3.48
N ALA A 30 11.74 -2.73 -3.31
CA ALA A 30 12.33 -2.91 -1.97
C ALA A 30 12.26 -1.62 -1.12
N ILE A 31 12.45 -0.45 -1.76
CA ILE A 31 12.25 0.85 -1.09
C ILE A 31 10.79 1.04 -0.68
N ARG A 32 9.82 0.70 -1.54
CA ARG A 32 8.40 0.74 -1.16
C ARG A 32 8.09 -0.12 0.06
N HIS A 33 8.68 -1.31 0.15
CA HIS A 33 8.52 -2.16 1.33
C HIS A 33 9.10 -1.54 2.60
N LEU A 34 10.17 -0.74 2.49
CA LEU A 34 10.69 0.04 3.64
C LEU A 34 9.72 1.13 4.05
N ASP A 35 9.17 1.89 3.11
CA ASP A 35 8.17 2.93 3.39
C ASP A 35 6.93 2.31 4.08
N ALA A 36 6.45 1.18 3.56
CA ALA A 36 5.34 0.42 4.15
C ALA A 36 5.65 -0.10 5.57
N ILE A 37 6.88 -0.54 5.84
CA ILE A 37 7.33 -0.94 7.18
C ILE A 37 7.31 0.26 8.13
N GLU A 38 7.79 1.44 7.69
CA GLU A 38 7.81 2.64 8.53
C GLU A 38 6.39 3.09 8.91
N GLU A 39 5.44 3.02 7.98
CA GLU A 39 4.04 3.31 8.24
C GLU A 39 3.44 2.32 9.25
N LEU A 40 3.66 1.01 9.07
CA LEU A 40 3.20 0.00 10.02
C LEU A 40 3.81 0.16 11.41
N LEU A 41 5.09 0.52 11.52
CA LEU A 41 5.71 0.81 12.81
C LEU A 41 5.07 2.04 13.47
N THR A 42 4.66 3.03 12.68
CA THR A 42 3.95 4.22 13.17
C THR A 42 2.55 3.87 13.67
N GLU A 43 1.82 3.00 12.95
CA GLU A 43 0.53 2.46 13.41
C GLU A 43 0.67 1.64 14.70
N MET A 44 1.73 0.82 14.80
CA MET A 44 2.03 0.04 16.01
C MET A 44 2.33 0.94 17.22
N ASP A 45 3.05 2.04 17.03
CA ASP A 45 3.32 3.03 18.08
C ASP A 45 2.04 3.73 18.55
N ALA A 46 1.17 4.12 17.61
CA ALA A 46 -0.13 4.68 17.94
C ALA A 46 -0.99 3.69 18.75
N ALA A 47 -0.86 2.40 18.45
CA ALA A 47 -1.47 1.31 19.22
C ALA A 47 -0.70 0.93 20.51
N LYS A 48 0.35 1.70 20.88
CA LYS A 48 1.20 1.48 22.06
C LYS A 48 1.87 0.09 22.10
N ARG A 49 2.17 -0.48 20.94
CA ARG A 49 2.95 -1.72 20.82
C ARG A 49 4.45 -1.40 20.85
N PRO A 50 5.30 -2.30 21.34
CA PRO A 50 6.74 -2.06 21.38
C PRO A 50 7.35 -2.09 19.97
N THR A 51 8.00 -1.00 19.54
CA THR A 51 8.64 -0.89 18.22
C THR A 51 10.13 -0.53 18.26
N ASP A 52 10.69 -0.20 19.44
CA ASP A 52 12.03 0.36 19.60
C ASP A 52 13.11 -0.47 18.88
N LEU A 53 13.05 -1.79 19.02
CA LEU A 53 13.99 -2.73 18.40
C LEU A 53 13.95 -2.66 16.86
N PHE A 54 12.74 -2.54 16.29
CA PHE A 54 12.54 -2.48 14.85
C PHE A 54 12.99 -1.13 14.30
N ARG A 55 12.68 -0.03 14.98
CA ARG A 55 13.12 1.32 14.62
C ARG A 55 14.64 1.44 14.63
N MET A 56 15.31 0.88 15.63
CA MET A 56 16.79 0.81 15.67
C MET A 56 17.39 -0.01 14.51
N SER A 57 16.64 -0.97 13.97
CA SER A 57 17.09 -1.83 12.88
C SER A 57 16.73 -1.27 11.49
N PHE A 58 15.82 -0.30 11.42
CA PHE A 58 15.30 0.28 10.19
C PHE A 58 16.41 0.93 9.35
N ASP A 59 17.26 1.76 9.96
CA ASP A 59 18.39 2.42 9.27
C ASP A 59 19.32 1.40 8.61
N ARG A 60 19.49 0.23 9.24
CA ARG A 60 20.29 -0.87 8.67
C ARG A 60 19.58 -1.50 7.47
N TRP A 61 18.27 -1.74 7.53
CA TRP A 61 17.51 -2.25 6.38
C TRP A 61 17.51 -1.28 5.21
N ALA A 62 17.36 0.02 5.48
CA ALA A 62 17.46 1.08 4.47
C ALA A 62 18.84 1.09 3.82
N THR A 63 19.90 0.99 4.62
CA THR A 63 21.27 0.91 4.12
C THR A 63 21.46 -0.32 3.23
N LEU A 64 21.01 -1.50 3.67
CA LEU A 64 21.13 -2.73 2.89
C LEU A 64 20.37 -2.67 1.56
N THR A 65 19.28 -1.92 1.50
CA THR A 65 18.44 -1.79 0.31
C THR A 65 18.99 -0.78 -0.70
N ILE A 66 19.44 0.39 -0.22
CA ILE A 66 19.89 1.51 -1.06
C ILE A 66 21.32 1.27 -1.58
N TYR A 67 22.17 0.63 -0.78
CA TYR A 67 23.60 0.48 -1.06
C TYR A 67 23.99 -0.92 -1.61
N HIS A 68 23.03 -1.75 -2.02
CA HIS A 68 23.32 -3.05 -2.66
C HIS A 68 23.84 -2.88 -4.10
N PRO A 69 24.80 -3.72 -4.58
CA PRO A 69 25.59 -4.73 -3.85
C PRO A 69 26.85 -4.15 -3.18
N HIS A 70 27.18 -2.89 -3.46
CA HIS A 70 28.38 -2.21 -2.97
C HIS A 70 28.00 -0.78 -2.58
N GLY A 71 28.42 -0.34 -1.39
CA GLY A 71 28.30 1.05 -0.97
C GLY A 71 28.84 2.01 -2.02
N TRP A 72 28.39 3.25 -2.00
CA TRP A 72 28.78 4.26 -3.01
C TRP A 72 30.30 4.57 -2.96
N GLN A 73 30.98 4.15 -1.90
CA GLN A 73 32.44 4.19 -1.76
C GLN A 73 33.04 2.77 -1.75
N LYS A 74 34.02 2.56 -2.62
CA LYS A 74 34.72 1.30 -2.89
C LYS A 74 35.49 0.68 -1.71
N GLN A 75 35.53 1.31 -0.53
CA GLN A 75 36.57 1.01 0.45
C GLN A 75 36.13 0.20 1.67
N GLU A 76 34.84 -0.01 1.86
CA GLU A 76 34.37 -0.90 2.90
C GLU A 76 33.39 -1.90 2.29
N ALA A 77 33.96 -3.01 1.82
CA ALA A 77 33.26 -4.29 1.80
C ALA A 77 32.96 -4.71 3.26
N GLN A 78 32.21 -3.89 3.99
CA GLN A 78 31.58 -4.31 5.23
C GLN A 78 30.62 -5.43 4.85
N LYS A 79 30.81 -6.57 5.54
CA LYS A 79 30.17 -7.86 5.31
C LYS A 79 28.77 -7.75 4.70
N HIS A 80 28.66 -8.38 3.54
CA HIS A 80 27.45 -8.80 2.85
C HIS A 80 26.33 -9.14 3.84
N ILE A 81 25.37 -8.22 4.01
CA ILE A 81 24.11 -8.35 4.75
C ILE A 81 24.23 -8.80 6.23
N ASP A 82 23.93 -7.89 7.16
CA ASP A 82 23.90 -8.14 8.61
C ASP A 82 22.82 -9.19 8.96
N VAL A 83 23.24 -10.39 9.33
CA VAL A 83 22.36 -11.52 9.72
C VAL A 83 21.45 -11.14 10.89
N THR A 84 21.91 -10.27 11.79
CA THR A 84 21.11 -9.77 12.92
C THR A 84 19.98 -8.88 12.41
N ALA A 85 20.28 -7.99 11.46
CA ALA A 85 19.28 -7.14 10.85
C ALA A 85 18.23 -7.97 10.09
N LEU A 86 18.63 -9.02 9.35
CA LEU A 86 17.69 -9.94 8.73
C LEU A 86 16.82 -10.69 9.75
N ALA A 87 17.42 -11.17 10.85
CA ALA A 87 16.68 -11.84 11.91
C ALA A 87 15.62 -10.92 12.55
N HIS A 88 15.94 -9.65 12.79
CA HIS A 88 14.97 -8.67 13.27
C HIS A 88 13.87 -8.39 12.26
N LEU A 89 14.19 -8.36 10.96
CA LEU A 89 13.20 -8.16 9.90
C LEU A 89 12.25 -9.35 9.79
N LYS A 90 12.77 -10.58 9.92
CA LYS A 90 11.95 -11.79 10.00
C LYS A 90 11.03 -11.77 11.22
N HIS A 91 11.56 -11.37 12.38
CA HIS A 91 10.76 -11.26 13.59
C HIS A 91 9.64 -10.21 13.46
N LEU A 92 9.91 -9.08 12.78
CA LEU A 92 8.90 -8.10 12.44
C LEU A 92 7.83 -8.71 11.51
N ALA A 93 8.24 -9.47 10.49
CA ALA A 93 7.31 -10.15 9.59
C ALA A 93 6.35 -11.08 10.36
N ASP A 94 6.87 -11.90 11.28
CA ASP A 94 6.05 -12.78 12.12
C ASP A 94 5.08 -11.96 13.01
N THR A 95 5.54 -10.82 13.53
CA THR A 95 4.72 -9.91 14.36
C THR A 95 3.59 -9.27 13.54
N LEU A 96 3.86 -8.94 12.28
CA LEU A 96 2.91 -8.27 11.38
C LEU A 96 1.85 -9.21 10.83
N HIS A 97 2.06 -10.53 10.78
CA HIS A 97 1.01 -11.48 10.34
C HIS A 97 -0.27 -11.40 11.17
N GLY A 98 -0.21 -10.92 12.42
CA GLY A 98 -1.39 -10.71 13.28
C GLY A 98 -1.87 -9.26 13.37
N VAL A 99 -1.32 -8.35 12.57
CA VAL A 99 -1.58 -6.89 12.66
C VAL A 99 -1.90 -6.27 11.30
N ALA A 100 -1.23 -6.73 10.24
CA ALA A 100 -1.41 -6.19 8.90
C ALA A 100 -2.79 -6.61 8.34
N PRO A 101 -3.58 -5.67 7.79
CA PRO A 101 -4.80 -5.99 7.08
C PRO A 101 -4.52 -6.95 5.93
N ALA A 102 -5.34 -7.99 5.84
CA ALA A 102 -5.15 -9.11 4.93
C ALA A 102 -6.22 -9.04 3.84
N LEU A 103 -5.87 -9.31 2.58
CA LEU A 103 -6.86 -9.38 1.51
C LEU A 103 -7.83 -10.55 1.74
N LYS A 104 -9.14 -10.29 1.68
CA LYS A 104 -10.16 -11.34 1.79
C LYS A 104 -10.10 -12.29 0.59
N PRO A 105 -10.64 -13.52 0.72
CA PRO A 105 -10.94 -14.36 -0.44
C PRO A 105 -11.70 -13.54 -1.51
N ASP A 106 -11.34 -13.71 -2.77
CA ASP A 106 -11.89 -12.99 -3.93
C ASP A 106 -11.62 -11.47 -3.96
N GLY A 107 -10.80 -10.95 -3.05
CA GLY A 107 -10.51 -9.52 -2.94
C GLY A 107 -9.84 -8.92 -4.18
N LEU A 108 -8.97 -9.68 -4.88
CA LEU A 108 -8.34 -9.22 -6.13
C LEU A 108 -9.37 -9.02 -7.25
N GLU A 109 -10.30 -9.97 -7.40
CA GLU A 109 -11.35 -9.86 -8.43
C GLU A 109 -12.31 -8.71 -8.10
N ALA A 110 -12.67 -8.57 -6.82
CA ALA A 110 -13.49 -7.45 -6.35
C ALA A 110 -12.83 -6.09 -6.63
N LEU A 111 -11.53 -5.94 -6.34
CA LEU A 111 -10.78 -4.71 -6.62
C LEU A 111 -10.68 -4.42 -8.12
N ARG A 112 -10.47 -5.45 -8.95
CA ARG A 112 -10.44 -5.30 -10.41
C ARG A 112 -11.79 -4.84 -10.96
N ALA A 113 -12.89 -5.46 -10.50
CA ALA A 113 -14.23 -5.05 -10.88
C ALA A 113 -14.55 -3.61 -10.45
N MET A 114 -14.12 -3.22 -9.24
CA MET A 114 -14.26 -1.87 -8.72
C MET A 114 -13.45 -0.83 -9.50
N ALA A 115 -12.20 -1.13 -9.84
CA ALA A 115 -11.37 -0.25 -10.66
C ALA A 115 -11.96 -0.06 -12.06
N GLN A 116 -12.53 -1.13 -12.63
CA GLN A 116 -13.20 -1.07 -13.93
C GLN A 116 -14.49 -0.24 -13.88
N SER A 117 -15.34 -0.44 -12.87
CA SER A 117 -16.57 0.35 -12.73
C SER A 117 -16.29 1.84 -12.45
N ALA A 118 -15.23 2.14 -11.69
CA ALA A 118 -14.77 3.51 -11.46
C ALA A 118 -14.32 4.17 -12.78
N LYS A 119 -13.58 3.43 -13.60
CA LYS A 119 -13.14 3.89 -14.92
C LYS A 119 -14.32 4.23 -15.82
N GLU A 120 -15.28 3.32 -15.92
CA GLU A 120 -16.48 3.51 -16.73
C GLU A 120 -17.28 4.74 -16.28
N LEU A 121 -17.47 4.92 -14.97
CA LEU A 121 -18.17 6.08 -14.41
C LEU A 121 -17.50 7.40 -14.80
N VAL A 122 -16.17 7.46 -14.65
CA VAL A 122 -15.36 8.67 -14.93
C VAL A 122 -15.29 8.97 -16.43
N GLU A 123 -15.23 7.93 -17.27
CA GLU A 123 -15.21 8.10 -18.73
C GLU A 123 -16.56 8.60 -19.26
N GLN A 124 -17.66 8.12 -18.70
CA GLN A 124 -19.04 8.44 -19.11
C GLN A 124 -19.57 9.77 -18.58
N ASP A 125 -18.86 10.44 -17.65
CA ASP A 125 -19.24 11.74 -17.12
C ASP A 125 -18.57 12.88 -17.92
N PRO A 126 -19.25 13.50 -18.91
CA PRO A 126 -18.67 14.58 -19.71
C PRO A 126 -18.53 15.90 -18.95
N ALA A 127 -19.20 16.06 -17.81
CA ALA A 127 -19.16 17.28 -16.99
C ALA A 127 -17.92 17.34 -16.10
N LEU A 128 -17.20 16.22 -15.96
CA LEU A 128 -16.00 16.13 -15.16
C LEU A 128 -14.83 16.91 -15.76
N ASP A 129 -14.18 17.72 -14.91
CA ASP A 129 -12.96 18.46 -15.25
C ASP A 129 -11.90 17.52 -15.87
N PRO A 130 -11.26 17.88 -17.00
CA PRO A 130 -10.29 17.01 -17.68
C PRO A 130 -9.08 16.64 -16.82
N LEU A 131 -8.59 17.55 -15.96
CA LEU A 131 -7.44 17.28 -15.10
C LEU A 131 -7.85 16.32 -13.97
N LEU A 132 -9.05 16.49 -13.41
CA LEU A 132 -9.60 15.59 -12.41
C LEU A 132 -9.82 14.18 -12.98
N ARG A 133 -10.39 14.09 -14.19
CA ARG A 133 -10.53 12.82 -14.94
C ARG A 133 -9.18 12.13 -15.11
N GLN A 134 -8.17 12.86 -15.58
CA GLN A 134 -6.82 12.32 -15.77
C GLN A 134 -6.23 11.82 -14.45
N HIS A 135 -6.40 12.58 -13.36
CA HIS A 135 -5.93 12.17 -12.04
C HIS A 135 -6.59 10.87 -11.57
N VAL A 136 -7.92 10.74 -11.72
CA VAL A 136 -8.62 9.51 -11.34
C VAL A 136 -8.14 8.31 -12.17
N LEU A 137 -7.96 8.48 -13.48
CA LEU A 137 -7.44 7.44 -14.36
C LEU A 137 -6.02 7.00 -14.00
N GLN A 138 -5.17 7.92 -13.52
CA GLN A 138 -3.83 7.58 -13.00
C GLN A 138 -3.92 6.73 -11.73
N VAL A 139 -4.84 7.05 -10.83
CA VAL A 139 -5.05 6.28 -9.60
C VAL A 139 -5.59 4.88 -9.94
N ILE A 140 -6.52 4.77 -10.89
CA ILE A 140 -7.01 3.47 -11.40
C ILE A 140 -5.87 2.65 -12.00
N ALA A 141 -5.00 3.26 -12.80
CA ALA A 141 -3.83 2.58 -13.37
C ALA A 141 -2.88 2.07 -12.28
N HIS A 142 -2.71 2.82 -11.19
CA HIS A 142 -1.91 2.37 -10.05
C HIS A 142 -2.52 1.16 -9.33
N VAL A 143 -3.85 1.15 -9.12
CA VAL A 143 -4.55 -0.01 -8.54
C VAL A 143 -4.36 -1.24 -9.43
N ASN A 144 -4.55 -1.10 -10.74
CA ASN A 144 -4.35 -2.22 -11.68
C ASN A 144 -2.92 -2.75 -11.67
N TYR A 145 -1.92 -1.86 -11.58
CA TYR A 145 -0.52 -2.26 -11.38
C TYR A 145 -0.36 -3.09 -10.10
N CYS A 146 -0.92 -2.66 -8.97
CA CYS A 146 -0.85 -3.41 -7.71
C CYS A 146 -1.55 -4.77 -7.79
N ILE A 147 -2.63 -4.89 -8.57
CA ILE A 147 -3.34 -6.16 -8.79
C ILE A 147 -2.50 -7.09 -9.67
N ASP A 148 -1.97 -6.59 -10.77
CA ASP A 148 -1.24 -7.40 -11.76
C ASP A 148 0.13 -7.85 -11.22
N ASP A 149 0.79 -7.02 -10.42
CA ASP A 149 2.06 -7.31 -9.74
C ASP A 149 1.89 -7.69 -8.25
N TYR A 150 0.71 -8.19 -7.87
CA TYR A 150 0.35 -8.47 -6.47
C TYR A 150 1.38 -9.31 -5.70
N ALA A 151 1.99 -10.31 -6.34
CA ALA A 151 3.01 -11.15 -5.69
C ALA A 151 4.26 -10.37 -5.27
N ALA A 152 4.60 -9.28 -5.96
CA ALA A 152 5.76 -8.43 -5.64
C ALA A 152 5.41 -7.26 -4.72
N VAL A 153 4.17 -6.79 -4.80
CA VAL A 153 3.65 -5.59 -4.13
C VAL A 153 3.06 -5.93 -2.75
N GLY A 154 2.31 -7.02 -2.64
CA GLY A 154 1.73 -7.49 -1.38
C GLY A 154 0.44 -6.76 -0.96
N ASP A 155 -0.07 -7.14 0.21
CA ASP A 155 -1.37 -6.69 0.72
C ASP A 155 -1.38 -5.21 1.10
N PHE A 156 -0.27 -4.68 1.60
CA PHE A 156 -0.17 -3.32 2.12
C PHE A 156 -0.31 -2.27 1.01
N ASP A 157 0.56 -2.32 0.00
CA ASP A 157 0.54 -1.41 -1.15
C ASP A 157 -0.78 -1.52 -1.94
N LEU A 158 -1.37 -2.73 -2.01
CA LEU A 158 -2.68 -2.93 -2.64
C LEU A 158 -3.79 -2.22 -1.86
N ARG A 159 -3.76 -2.29 -0.52
CA ARG A 159 -4.68 -1.56 0.35
C ARG A 159 -4.54 -0.06 0.18
N GLU A 160 -3.32 0.47 0.23
CA GLU A 160 -3.06 1.90 0.05
C GLU A 160 -3.59 2.39 -1.31
N ALA A 161 -3.34 1.62 -2.39
CA ALA A 161 -3.86 1.94 -3.71
C ALA A 161 -5.40 1.95 -3.74
N ALA A 162 -6.06 0.99 -3.10
CA ALA A 162 -7.51 0.93 -3.01
C ALA A 162 -8.10 2.09 -2.20
N GLU A 163 -7.51 2.43 -1.05
CA GLU A 163 -7.92 3.56 -0.21
C GLU A 163 -7.74 4.90 -0.94
N ARG A 164 -6.62 5.04 -1.67
CA ARG A 164 -6.38 6.22 -2.51
C ARG A 164 -7.42 6.33 -3.62
N LEU A 165 -7.78 5.24 -4.29
CA LEU A 165 -8.86 5.23 -5.28
C LEU A 165 -10.18 5.66 -4.65
N MET A 166 -10.55 5.09 -3.51
CA MET A 166 -11.78 5.46 -2.79
C MET A 166 -11.78 6.95 -2.43
N SER A 167 -10.69 7.47 -1.86
CA SER A 167 -10.58 8.89 -1.49
C SER A 167 -10.70 9.80 -2.72
N THR A 168 -10.00 9.47 -3.80
CA THR A 168 -10.05 10.23 -5.05
C THR A 168 -11.46 10.21 -5.66
N MET A 169 -12.13 9.06 -5.66
CA MET A 169 -13.51 8.93 -6.16
C MET A 169 -14.49 9.75 -5.32
N MET A 170 -14.40 9.70 -3.99
CA MET A 170 -15.26 10.50 -3.09
C MET A 170 -15.05 12.00 -3.29
N ARG A 171 -13.79 12.45 -3.40
CA ARG A 171 -13.46 13.85 -3.69
C ARG A 171 -14.01 14.29 -5.05
N THR A 172 -13.95 13.39 -6.04
CA THR A 172 -14.48 13.64 -7.37
C THR A 172 -16.01 13.76 -7.34
N ALA A 173 -16.69 12.82 -6.68
CA ALA A 173 -18.14 12.86 -6.48
C ALA A 173 -18.62 14.17 -5.83
N ALA A 174 -17.86 14.73 -4.88
CA ALA A 174 -18.19 16.00 -4.24
C ALA A 174 -18.13 17.22 -5.18
N THR A 175 -17.48 17.10 -6.33
CA THR A 175 -17.43 18.18 -7.35
C THR A 175 -18.58 18.12 -8.35
N VAL A 176 -19.28 16.98 -8.42
CA VAL A 176 -20.40 16.72 -9.32
C VAL A 176 -21.63 17.46 -8.81
N LYS A 177 -22.29 18.22 -9.69
CA LYS A 177 -23.43 19.09 -9.32
C LYS A 177 -24.73 18.70 -10.00
N ASP A 178 -24.65 17.93 -11.08
CA ASP A 178 -25.81 17.46 -11.83
C ASP A 178 -26.51 16.32 -11.07
N THR A 179 -27.84 16.39 -11.02
CA THR A 179 -28.65 15.47 -10.21
C THR A 179 -28.54 14.02 -10.68
N GLU A 180 -28.38 13.81 -12.00
CA GLU A 180 -28.21 12.48 -12.59
C GLU A 180 -26.82 11.90 -12.27
N GLY A 181 -25.75 12.69 -12.42
CA GLY A 181 -24.39 12.33 -12.04
C GLY A 181 -24.28 12.02 -10.56
N VAL A 182 -24.80 12.89 -9.69
CA VAL A 182 -24.82 12.64 -8.23
C VAL A 182 -25.45 11.28 -7.90
N SER A 183 -26.55 10.91 -8.58
CA SER A 183 -27.18 9.60 -8.38
C SER A 183 -26.28 8.43 -8.83
N LYS A 184 -25.62 8.54 -9.99
CA LYS A 184 -24.71 7.51 -10.51
C LYS A 184 -23.48 7.33 -9.61
N TRP A 185 -22.88 8.44 -9.19
CA TRP A 185 -21.73 8.45 -8.28
C TRP A 185 -22.10 7.86 -6.91
N ARG A 186 -23.29 8.18 -6.39
CA ARG A 186 -23.80 7.57 -5.17
C ARG A 186 -24.02 6.07 -5.31
N GLN A 187 -24.63 5.62 -6.41
CA GLN A 187 -24.82 4.19 -6.67
C GLN A 187 -23.49 3.43 -6.74
N TRP A 188 -22.47 4.02 -7.34
CA TRP A 188 -21.13 3.45 -7.36
C TRP A 188 -20.52 3.34 -5.95
N MET A 189 -20.66 4.40 -5.12
CA MET A 189 -20.22 4.38 -3.73
C MET A 189 -20.99 3.36 -2.87
N ASP A 190 -22.29 3.22 -3.06
CA ASP A 190 -23.13 2.26 -2.33
C ASP A 190 -22.79 0.80 -2.71
N GLY A 191 -22.33 0.59 -3.95
CA GLY A 191 -21.82 -0.70 -4.43
C GLY A 191 -20.40 -1.03 -3.95
N PHE A 192 -19.74 -0.13 -3.24
CA PHE A 192 -18.37 -0.33 -2.78
C PHE A 192 -18.30 -1.37 -1.66
N TRP A 193 -17.53 -2.42 -1.92
CA TRP A 193 -17.21 -3.45 -0.94
C TRP A 193 -15.74 -3.36 -0.54
N TYR A 194 -15.44 -3.18 0.75
CA TYR A 194 -14.07 -3.11 1.25
C TYR A 194 -13.44 -4.53 1.33
N PRO A 195 -12.44 -4.86 0.49
CA PRO A 195 -11.99 -6.24 0.29
C PRO A 195 -10.85 -6.66 1.24
N PHE A 196 -10.56 -5.88 2.29
CA PHE A 196 -9.54 -6.21 3.29
C PHE A 196 -10.19 -6.58 4.63
N THR A 197 -9.51 -7.41 5.41
CA THR A 197 -9.88 -7.68 6.81
C THR A 197 -9.70 -6.40 7.63
N VAL A 198 -10.72 -6.06 8.42
CA VAL A 198 -10.66 -4.95 9.38
C VAL A 198 -10.16 -5.54 10.68
N GLU A 199 -8.87 -5.40 10.96
CA GLU A 199 -8.34 -5.74 12.28
C GLU A 199 -8.62 -4.59 13.24
N VAL A 200 -9.31 -4.88 14.34
CA VAL A 200 -9.83 -3.94 15.36
C VAL A 200 -8.71 -3.18 16.10
N THR A 201 -7.43 -3.32 15.71
CA THR A 201 -6.28 -2.76 16.45
C THR A 201 -5.47 -1.70 15.74
N ALA A 202 -5.67 -1.45 14.44
CA ALA A 202 -5.25 -0.18 13.84
C ALA A 202 -6.39 0.81 14.05
N ALA A 203 -6.20 1.72 15.00
CA ALA A 203 -7.12 2.83 15.25
C ALA A 203 -7.09 3.85 14.09
N ILE A 204 -7.38 3.42 12.86
CA ILE A 204 -8.09 4.30 11.93
C ILE A 204 -9.50 4.34 12.49
N PRO A 205 -10.04 5.50 12.89
CA PRO A 205 -11.41 5.57 13.29
C PRO A 205 -12.22 5.16 12.05
N SER A 206 -12.78 3.96 12.07
CA SER A 206 -13.89 3.60 11.20
C SER A 206 -14.98 4.68 11.27
N ALA A 207 -15.06 5.40 12.40
CA ALA A 207 -15.80 6.65 12.58
C ALA A 207 -15.49 7.76 11.55
N ALA A 208 -14.27 7.93 11.05
CA ALA A 208 -13.94 8.95 10.05
C ALA A 208 -14.48 8.56 8.66
N LEU A 209 -14.34 7.29 8.26
CA LEU A 209 -14.94 6.77 7.02
C LEU A 209 -16.47 6.72 7.12
N THR A 210 -17.01 6.43 8.32
CA THR A 210 -18.45 6.38 8.58
C THR A 210 -19.07 7.79 8.69
N GLN A 211 -18.36 8.77 9.26
CA GLN A 211 -18.78 10.17 9.26
C GLN A 211 -18.70 10.80 7.87
N LEU A 212 -17.74 10.40 7.02
CA LEU A 212 -17.71 10.82 5.62
C LEU A 212 -18.81 10.13 4.80
N ALA A 213 -19.17 8.89 5.11
CA ALA A 213 -20.24 8.14 4.44
C ALA A 213 -21.66 8.56 4.90
N LEU A 214 -21.82 9.09 6.12
CA LEU A 214 -23.13 9.42 6.71
C LEU A 214 -23.30 10.89 7.11
N GLY A 215 -22.30 11.76 6.92
CA GLY A 215 -22.25 13.10 7.52
C GLY A 215 -21.82 14.21 6.58
N GLY A 216 -22.59 14.42 5.51
CA GLY A 216 -22.52 15.62 4.65
C GLY A 216 -23.89 16.25 4.38
N GLY A 217 -24.89 15.96 5.21
CA GLY A 217 -26.24 16.50 5.08
C GLY A 217 -26.72 17.18 6.35
N LEU A 218 -26.42 18.48 6.46
CA LEU A 218 -27.35 19.56 6.83
C LEU A 218 -26.90 20.84 6.12
#